data_AF-A0A0F9AYQ9-F1
#
_entry.id   AF-A0A0F9AYQ9-F1
#
_cell.length_a   1.000
_cell.length_b   1.000
_cell.length_c   1.000
_cell.angle_alpha   90.00
_cell.angle_beta   90.00
_cell.angle_gamma   90.00
#
_symmetry.space_group_name_H-M   'P 1'
#
loop_
_entity.id
_entity.type
_entity.pdbx_description
1 polymer ?
#
loop_
_entity_poly.entity_id
_entity_poly.type
_entity_poly.pdbx_seq_one_letter_code
_entity_poly.pdbx_strand_id
1 'polypeptide(L)'
;SDLNESSKLKSIPVDRVVFDEVDHMDEEVVAKARGRMGHSKVKQERYLSNPIVPGCGIDRIFLTSDQRHWFRRCTCGEWTCAELFFMEDPELCVRKRDDGTGYIACKKCGKEVFIRDGEWVPSVRENSDFMHGYRWSQLTSAFNDPAEILADFSNPPKGNLADVYRLRLGLPYIAAEDRLTEAQVYGCCNNDGMYPSHEGPCAMGVDVGKIKHIVIGVKTGNEQYTIVKVVRLSAWEDIHDLAGRFNVKSAVIDIRPYQDSVRKFQLEEPYRIFLCEYSSNPAYTRMWDTKRGIVKDYRTALFDETHRMVVTPGMLTIPRVSPEIKEFARQMCDAYKLLVTNDRTGAKEYRYKGENEHYRNALNYFLLAASGCRIGRVGSTKNRQKVADNDYERV
;
A
#
# COMPACT_ATOMS: atom_id res chain seq x y z
N SER A 1 7.17 -6.22 30.96
CA SER A 1 6.92 -5.10 31.89
C SER A 1 6.15 -4.04 31.13
N ASP A 2 4.87 -3.93 31.49
CA ASP A 2 3.87 -3.01 30.94
C ASP A 2 4.18 -1.54 31.24
N LEU A 3 5.14 -0.96 30.51
CA LEU A 3 5.60 0.41 30.77
C LEU A 3 5.08 1.45 29.76
N ASN A 4 4.01 1.17 29.03
CA ASN A 4 3.33 2.19 28.21
C ASN A 4 1.80 2.08 28.14
N GLU A 5 1.16 1.20 28.92
CA GLU A 5 -0.30 1.23 29.00
C GLU A 5 -0.77 2.37 29.90
N SER A 6 -1.31 3.43 29.30
CA SER A 6 -2.03 4.49 30.01
C SER A 6 -3.22 3.87 30.77
N SER A 7 -3.04 3.61 32.06
CA SER A 7 -4.06 3.12 32.98
C SER A 7 -5.29 4.04 33.06
N LYS A 8 -5.16 5.30 32.63
CA LYS A 8 -6.24 6.30 32.62
C LYS A 8 -7.32 6.03 31.56
N LEU A 9 -6.99 5.33 30.47
CA LEU A 9 -7.94 4.99 29.41
C LEU A 9 -8.84 3.79 29.77
N LYS A 10 -8.56 3.08 30.87
CA LYS A 10 -9.23 1.82 31.21
C LYS A 10 -10.40 1.95 32.20
N SER A 11 -10.50 3.02 32.99
CA SER A 11 -11.39 3.06 34.16
C SER A 11 -12.68 3.86 34.01
N ILE A 12 -12.84 4.66 32.95
CA ILE A 12 -13.97 5.61 32.85
C ILE A 12 -14.97 5.13 31.80
N PRO A 13 -16.23 4.83 32.17
CA PRO A 13 -17.30 4.64 31.19
C PRO A 13 -17.66 5.98 30.55
N VAL A 14 -17.93 5.99 29.24
CA VAL A 14 -18.19 7.21 28.49
C VAL A 14 -19.38 7.04 27.54
N ASP A 15 -20.12 8.12 27.32
CA ASP A 15 -21.23 8.17 26.36
C ASP A 15 -20.81 8.59 24.95
N ARG A 16 -19.69 9.33 24.87
CA ARG A 16 -19.12 9.86 23.64
C ARG A 16 -17.61 9.76 23.67
N VAL A 17 -17.02 9.37 22.55
CA VAL A 17 -15.57 9.48 22.31
C VAL A 17 -15.32 10.37 21.09
N VAL A 18 -14.38 11.29 21.23
CA VAL A 18 -13.87 12.11 20.13
C VAL A 18 -12.42 11.71 19.90
N PHE A 19 -12.15 11.15 18.74
CA PHE A 19 -10.82 10.80 18.28
C PHE A 19 -10.29 11.97 17.46
N ASP A 20 -9.36 12.72 18.04
CA ASP A 20 -8.64 13.79 17.36
C ASP A 20 -7.30 13.28 16.84
N GLU A 21 -6.94 13.63 15.60
CA GLU A 21 -5.83 13.05 14.86
C GLU A 21 -5.81 11.51 14.79
N VAL A 22 -6.96 10.92 14.41
CA VAL A 22 -7.14 9.46 14.33
C VAL A 22 -6.12 8.76 13.42
N ASP A 23 -5.60 9.42 12.38
CA ASP A 23 -4.58 8.83 11.49
C ASP A 23 -3.23 8.58 12.20
N HIS A 24 -3.02 9.21 13.35
CA HIS A 24 -1.83 9.05 14.19
C HIS A 24 -2.06 8.12 15.38
N MET A 25 -3.25 7.53 15.54
CA MET A 25 -3.58 6.62 16.62
C MET A 25 -3.33 5.15 16.24
N ASP A 26 -2.85 4.37 17.21
CA ASP A 26 -2.82 2.91 17.07
C ASP A 26 -4.24 2.34 17.04
N GLU A 27 -4.51 1.42 16.12
CA GLU A 27 -5.84 0.80 15.96
C GLU A 27 -6.33 0.12 17.25
N GLU A 28 -5.41 -0.48 18.02
CA GLU A 28 -5.73 -1.11 19.30
C GLU A 28 -6.22 -0.08 20.33
N VAL A 29 -5.67 1.14 20.32
CA VAL A 29 -6.09 2.23 21.21
C VAL A 29 -7.50 2.69 20.83
N VAL A 30 -7.76 2.86 19.53
CA VAL A 30 -9.10 3.20 19.03
C VAL A 30 -10.12 2.13 19.43
N ALA A 31 -9.80 0.85 19.23
CA ALA A 31 -10.67 -0.27 19.61
C ALA A 31 -10.94 -0.32 21.13
N LYS A 32 -9.90 -0.14 21.95
CA LYS A 32 -10.02 -0.08 23.42
C LYS A 32 -10.91 1.09 23.87
N ALA A 33 -10.79 2.25 23.24
CA ALA A 33 -11.61 3.43 23.55
C ALA A 33 -13.09 3.21 23.18
N ARG A 34 -13.38 2.62 22.02
CA ARG A 34 -14.75 2.25 21.63
C ARG A 34 -15.40 1.28 22.62
N GLY A 35 -14.62 0.32 23.13
CA GLY A 35 -15.07 -0.61 24.17
C GLY A 35 -15.57 0.05 25.45
N ARG A 36 -15.15 1.30 25.75
CA ARG A 36 -15.59 2.05 26.95
C ARG A 36 -17.03 2.51 26.89
N MET A 37 -17.62 2.59 25.70
CA MET A 37 -19.03 2.92 25.53
C MET A 37 -19.95 1.70 25.72
N GLY A 38 -19.41 0.54 26.08
CA GLY A 38 -20.17 -0.72 26.17
C GLY A 38 -21.40 -0.65 27.07
N HIS A 39 -21.34 0.12 28.17
CA HIS A 39 -22.44 0.35 29.11
C HIS A 39 -23.29 1.60 28.81
N SER A 40 -22.93 2.40 27.80
CA SER A 40 -23.67 3.60 27.41
C SER A 40 -24.84 3.24 26.49
N LYS A 41 -25.96 3.95 26.63
CA LYS A 41 -27.08 3.92 25.65
C LYS A 41 -26.89 4.92 24.50
N VAL A 42 -25.94 5.86 24.61
CA VAL A 42 -25.72 6.95 23.65
C VAL A 42 -24.71 6.57 22.57
N LYS A 43 -23.57 5.98 22.97
CA LYS A 43 -22.52 5.42 22.08
C LYS A 43 -22.13 6.31 20.89
N GLN A 44 -21.79 7.57 21.13
CA GLN A 44 -21.44 8.51 20.06
C GLN A 44 -19.95 8.51 19.75
N GLU A 45 -19.61 8.36 18.48
CA GLU A 45 -18.23 8.42 17.98
C GLU A 45 -18.05 9.67 17.11
N ARG A 46 -16.92 10.36 17.26
CA ARG A 46 -16.48 11.42 16.33
C ARG A 46 -15.02 11.20 15.97
N TYR A 47 -14.72 11.34 14.70
CA TYR A 47 -13.38 11.14 14.15
C TYR A 47 -12.94 12.41 13.45
N LEU A 48 -11.77 12.92 13.81
CA LEU A 48 -11.16 14.13 13.26
C LEU A 48 -9.70 13.79 12.93
N SER A 49 -9.24 14.13 11.73
CA SER A 49 -7.81 14.11 11.37
C SER A 49 -7.64 14.75 9.99
N ASN A 50 -6.39 15.05 9.65
CA ASN A 50 -5.98 15.32 8.28
C ASN A 50 -5.71 13.98 7.56
N PRO A 51 -6.38 13.67 6.44
CA PRO A 51 -6.21 12.38 5.78
C PRO A 51 -4.77 12.21 5.28
N ILE A 52 -4.08 11.15 5.70
CA ILE A 52 -2.68 10.97 5.29
C ILE A 52 -2.58 10.30 3.91
N VAL A 53 -3.21 9.13 3.74
CA VAL A 53 -3.14 8.32 2.52
C VAL A 53 -4.52 7.81 2.10
N PRO A 54 -4.77 7.61 0.79
CA PRO A 54 -6.08 7.20 0.32
C PRO A 54 -6.47 5.82 0.85
N GLY A 55 -7.71 5.68 1.32
CA GLY A 55 -8.28 4.41 1.78
C GLY A 55 -7.85 3.97 3.19
N CYS A 56 -7.12 4.79 3.94
CA CYS A 56 -6.73 4.51 5.32
C CYS A 56 -7.22 5.61 6.27
N GLY A 57 -7.14 5.36 7.59
CA GLY A 57 -7.41 6.38 8.62
C GLY A 57 -8.78 7.05 8.46
N ILE A 58 -8.80 8.38 8.59
CA ILE A 58 -9.99 9.20 8.41
C ILE A 58 -10.55 9.15 6.99
N ASP A 59 -9.72 8.93 5.96
CA ASP A 59 -10.21 8.81 4.59
C ASP A 59 -11.03 7.52 4.42
N ARG A 60 -10.58 6.40 5.01
CA ARG A 60 -11.37 5.16 5.07
C ARG A 60 -12.70 5.36 5.79
N ILE A 61 -12.69 6.07 6.90
CA ILE A 61 -13.90 6.38 7.68
C ILE A 61 -14.83 7.30 6.87
N PHE A 62 -14.29 8.29 6.17
CA PHE A 62 -15.06 9.16 5.28
C PHE A 62 -15.71 8.35 4.15
N LEU A 63 -15.00 7.40 3.53
CA LEU A 63 -15.54 6.57 2.45
C LEU A 63 -16.72 5.69 2.89
N THR A 64 -16.82 5.32 4.17
CA THR A 64 -17.97 4.55 4.71
C THR A 64 -19.13 5.44 5.18
N SER A 65 -18.96 6.77 5.17
CA SER A 65 -19.97 7.75 5.55
C SER A 65 -20.87 8.18 4.36
N ASP A 66 -21.71 9.19 4.58
CA ASP A 66 -22.50 9.84 3.52
C ASP A 66 -21.74 10.88 2.67
N GLN A 67 -20.46 11.10 2.96
CA GLN A 67 -19.51 11.86 2.14
C GLN A 67 -19.99 13.25 1.74
N ARG A 68 -20.11 14.16 2.72
CA ARG A 68 -20.60 15.53 2.50
C ARG A 68 -19.51 16.47 2.01
N HIS A 69 -19.88 17.29 1.04
CA HIS A 69 -19.07 18.39 0.52
C HIS A 69 -19.83 19.70 0.61
N TRP A 70 -19.09 20.81 0.73
CA TRP A 70 -19.68 22.15 0.81
C TRP A 70 -19.91 22.71 -0.59
N PHE A 71 -21.17 22.76 -1.01
CA PHE A 71 -21.58 23.37 -2.27
C PHE A 71 -22.01 24.81 -2.03
N ARG A 72 -21.55 25.73 -2.89
CA ARG A 72 -21.92 27.15 -2.88
C ARG A 72 -22.81 27.44 -4.06
N ARG A 73 -23.93 28.15 -3.83
CA ARG A 73 -24.85 28.53 -4.89
C ARG A 73 -24.39 29.80 -5.57
N CYS A 74 -24.25 29.76 -6.89
CA CYS A 74 -23.97 30.94 -7.69
C CYS A 74 -25.26 31.69 -8.04
N THR A 75 -25.14 32.99 -8.32
CA THR A 75 -26.22 33.83 -8.86
C THR A 75 -26.77 33.35 -10.20
N CYS A 76 -26.00 32.56 -10.97
CA CYS A 76 -26.48 31.93 -12.20
C CYS A 76 -27.31 30.65 -11.96
N GLY A 77 -27.49 30.25 -10.69
CA GLY A 77 -28.23 29.06 -10.28
C GLY A 77 -27.40 27.78 -10.15
N GLU A 78 -26.15 27.79 -10.62
CA GLU A 78 -25.24 26.64 -10.52
C GLU A 78 -24.74 26.42 -9.09
N TRP A 79 -24.57 25.16 -8.70
CA TRP A 79 -23.93 24.79 -7.44
C TRP A 79 -22.47 24.38 -7.68
N THR A 80 -21.55 24.96 -6.92
CA THR A 80 -20.12 24.69 -7.07
C THR A 80 -19.51 24.24 -5.74
N CYS A 81 -18.96 23.03 -5.73
CA CYS A 81 -18.06 22.58 -4.66
C CYS A 81 -16.63 22.91 -5.04
N ALA A 82 -15.94 23.69 -4.22
CA ALA A 82 -14.57 24.12 -4.47
C ALA A 82 -13.61 22.92 -4.49
N GLU A 83 -13.73 22.01 -3.52
CA GLU A 83 -12.85 20.85 -3.39
C GLU A 83 -12.90 19.92 -4.61
N LEU A 84 -14.11 19.67 -5.14
CA LEU A 84 -14.27 18.83 -6.32
C LEU A 84 -13.80 19.56 -7.58
N PHE A 85 -14.19 20.83 -7.75
CA PHE A 85 -13.81 21.59 -8.94
C PHE A 85 -12.30 21.86 -9.01
N PHE A 86 -11.65 22.13 -7.88
CA PHE A 86 -10.21 22.33 -7.82
C PHE A 86 -9.43 21.09 -8.31
N MET A 87 -9.92 19.89 -8.02
CA MET A 87 -9.31 18.65 -8.49
C MET A 87 -9.54 18.38 -9.98
N GLU A 88 -10.59 18.96 -10.57
CA GLU A 88 -10.83 18.89 -12.01
C GLU A 88 -9.99 19.92 -12.77
N ASP A 89 -9.99 21.17 -12.31
CA ASP A 89 -9.24 22.28 -12.89
C ASP A 89 -8.97 23.37 -11.83
N PRO A 90 -7.76 23.41 -11.23
CA PRO A 90 -7.46 24.34 -10.13
C PRO A 90 -7.40 25.80 -10.59
N GLU A 91 -6.96 26.06 -11.82
CA GLU A 91 -6.84 27.41 -12.41
C GLU A 91 -8.22 27.98 -12.79
N LEU A 92 -9.16 27.13 -13.20
CA LEU A 92 -10.55 27.56 -13.38
C LEU A 92 -11.32 27.66 -12.06
N CYS A 93 -11.01 26.82 -11.07
CA CYS A 93 -11.63 26.87 -9.76
C CYS A 93 -11.24 28.13 -8.99
N VAL A 94 -9.96 28.52 -9.04
CA VAL A 94 -9.43 29.69 -8.32
C VAL A 94 -9.02 30.75 -9.31
N ARG A 95 -9.78 31.85 -9.36
CA ARG A 95 -9.46 33.01 -10.20
C ARG A 95 -8.99 34.17 -9.34
N LYS A 96 -8.17 35.04 -9.93
CA LYS A 96 -7.65 36.24 -9.26
C LYS A 96 -8.46 37.47 -9.65
N ARG A 97 -8.63 38.37 -8.70
CA ARG A 97 -9.10 39.74 -8.92
C ARG A 97 -7.94 40.62 -9.36
N ASP A 98 -8.26 41.86 -9.76
CA ASP A 98 -7.26 42.84 -10.20
C ASP A 98 -6.28 43.23 -9.08
N ASP A 99 -6.69 43.13 -7.81
CA ASP A 99 -5.84 43.38 -6.63
C ASP A 99 -4.92 42.19 -6.27
N GLY A 100 -4.99 41.10 -7.03
CA GLY A 100 -4.20 39.89 -6.84
C GLY A 100 -4.84 38.85 -5.91
N THR A 101 -5.92 39.19 -5.20
CA THR A 101 -6.61 38.25 -4.30
C THR A 101 -7.40 37.20 -5.09
N GLY A 102 -7.49 35.99 -4.54
CA GLY A 102 -8.21 34.86 -5.12
C GLY A 102 -9.69 34.82 -4.74
N TYR A 103 -10.47 34.15 -5.59
CA TYR A 103 -11.85 33.78 -5.32
C TYR A 103 -12.19 32.41 -5.90
N ILE A 104 -13.15 31.73 -5.30
CA ILE A 104 -13.71 30.49 -5.85
C ILE A 104 -14.67 30.87 -6.97
N ALA A 105 -14.37 30.43 -8.18
CA ALA A 105 -15.19 30.69 -9.35
C ALA A 105 -16.28 29.62 -9.51
N CYS A 106 -17.45 30.05 -9.98
CA CYS A 106 -18.53 29.17 -10.38
C CYS A 106 -18.10 28.30 -11.56
N LYS A 107 -18.28 26.98 -11.44
CA LYS A 107 -17.94 25.99 -12.47
C LYS A 107 -18.58 26.26 -13.84
N LYS A 108 -19.73 26.92 -13.87
CA LYS A 108 -20.48 27.22 -15.11
C LYS A 108 -20.19 28.59 -15.71
N CYS A 109 -20.16 29.64 -14.90
CA CYS A 109 -20.11 31.02 -15.41
C CYS A 109 -18.86 31.81 -14.99
N GLY A 110 -17.99 31.22 -14.16
CA GLY A 110 -16.73 31.83 -13.73
C GLY A 110 -16.86 33.01 -12.77
N LYS A 111 -18.07 33.38 -12.34
CA LYS A 111 -18.33 34.41 -11.31
C LYS A 111 -18.01 33.89 -9.91
N GLU A 112 -17.67 34.79 -8.99
CA GLU A 112 -17.43 34.44 -7.59
C GLU A 112 -18.62 33.75 -6.92
N VAL A 113 -18.33 32.68 -6.18
CA VAL A 113 -19.27 32.02 -5.26
C VAL A 113 -18.84 32.23 -3.82
N PHE A 114 -19.78 32.62 -2.96
CA PHE A 114 -19.48 32.95 -1.57
C PHE A 114 -19.71 31.75 -0.64
N ILE A 115 -18.87 31.64 0.38
CA ILE A 115 -18.98 30.60 1.40
C ILE A 115 -20.33 30.62 2.13
N ARG A 116 -20.88 31.81 2.42
CA ARG A 116 -22.14 32.00 3.15
C ARG A 116 -23.37 31.44 2.43
N ASP A 117 -23.27 31.30 1.11
CA ASP A 117 -24.36 30.87 0.23
C ASP A 117 -24.26 29.36 -0.04
N GLY A 118 -23.84 28.57 0.97
CA GLY A 118 -23.54 27.16 0.80
C GLY A 118 -24.21 26.22 1.78
N GLU A 119 -24.16 24.93 1.44
CA GLU A 119 -24.72 23.83 2.21
C GLU A 119 -23.86 22.57 2.09
N TRP A 120 -23.91 21.72 3.13
CA TRP A 120 -23.29 20.40 3.11
C TRP A 120 -24.21 19.42 2.38
N VAL A 121 -23.78 18.95 1.22
CA VAL A 121 -24.55 18.00 0.40
C VAL A 121 -23.90 16.61 0.49
N PRO A 122 -24.62 15.57 0.95
CA PRO A 122 -24.12 14.20 0.95
C PRO A 122 -24.05 13.62 -0.47
N SER A 123 -22.91 13.01 -0.80
CA SER A 123 -22.74 12.26 -2.06
C SER A 123 -23.33 10.85 -2.00
N VAL A 124 -23.40 10.25 -0.81
CA VAL A 124 -23.91 8.88 -0.57
C VAL A 124 -25.02 8.92 0.47
N ARG A 125 -26.20 9.38 0.05
CA ARG A 125 -27.35 9.63 0.95
C ARG A 125 -27.80 8.40 1.73
N GLU A 126 -27.58 7.22 1.17
CA GLU A 126 -27.95 5.94 1.79
C GLU A 126 -27.21 5.70 3.10
N ASN A 127 -26.03 6.33 3.29
CA ASN A 127 -25.23 6.18 4.50
C ASN A 127 -25.52 7.25 5.57
N SER A 128 -26.44 8.20 5.34
CA SER A 128 -26.67 9.31 6.28
C SER A 128 -27.18 8.85 7.64
N ASP A 129 -27.96 7.77 7.71
CA ASP A 129 -28.42 7.20 8.99
C ASP A 129 -27.29 6.50 9.76
N PHE A 130 -26.24 6.07 9.06
CA PHE A 130 -25.08 5.39 9.64
C PHE A 130 -24.03 6.39 10.13
N MET A 131 -23.56 7.29 9.26
CA MET A 131 -22.49 8.22 9.60
C MET A 131 -22.48 9.45 8.69
N HIS A 132 -22.42 10.63 9.31
CA HIS A 132 -22.18 11.88 8.61
C HIS A 132 -20.67 12.13 8.47
N GLY A 133 -20.15 12.17 7.25
CA GLY A 133 -18.75 12.51 6.98
C GLY A 133 -18.63 13.85 6.29
N TYR A 134 -17.66 14.65 6.71
CA TYR A 134 -17.47 16.00 6.18
C TYR A 134 -16.05 16.14 5.65
N ARG A 135 -15.90 16.50 4.37
CA ARG A 135 -14.60 16.88 3.84
C ARG A 135 -14.45 18.38 3.93
N TRP A 136 -13.51 18.83 4.76
CA TRP A 136 -13.27 20.25 5.02
C TRP A 136 -11.87 20.64 4.54
N SER A 137 -11.80 21.56 3.58
CA SER A 137 -10.55 22.14 3.10
C SER A 137 -10.40 23.61 3.50
N GLN A 138 -9.22 24.19 3.29
CA GLN A 138 -9.03 25.63 3.43
C GLN A 138 -9.72 26.46 2.34
N LEU A 139 -10.19 25.84 1.24
CA LEU A 139 -11.01 26.50 0.21
C LEU A 139 -12.42 26.85 0.74
N THR A 140 -12.86 26.24 1.84
CA THR A 140 -14.07 26.62 2.59
C THR A 140 -13.77 27.53 3.77
N SER A 141 -12.60 28.16 3.84
CA SER A 141 -12.32 29.19 4.83
C SER A 141 -12.60 30.58 4.27
N ALA A 142 -13.24 31.44 5.06
CA ALA A 142 -13.35 32.87 4.74
C ALA A 142 -12.06 33.65 5.06
N PHE A 143 -11.11 33.02 5.75
CA PHE A 143 -9.88 33.66 6.24
C PHE A 143 -8.65 33.35 5.38
N ASN A 144 -8.74 32.38 4.47
CA ASN A 144 -7.65 32.03 3.57
C ASN A 144 -7.94 32.61 2.18
N ASP A 145 -6.92 33.20 1.56
CA ASP A 145 -7.00 33.57 0.16
C ASP A 145 -6.85 32.31 -0.72
N PRO A 146 -7.85 31.93 -1.55
CA PRO A 146 -7.73 30.80 -2.45
C PRO A 146 -6.53 30.89 -3.41
N ALA A 147 -6.07 32.10 -3.76
CA ALA A 147 -4.90 32.28 -4.62
C ALA A 147 -3.60 31.78 -3.98
N GLU A 148 -3.49 31.86 -2.64
CA GLU A 148 -2.36 31.27 -1.91
C GLU A 148 -2.39 29.75 -1.98
N ILE A 149 -3.57 29.14 -1.88
CA ILE A 149 -3.75 27.69 -1.98
C ILE A 149 -3.38 27.20 -3.38
N LEU A 150 -3.81 27.93 -4.42
CA LEU A 150 -3.42 27.65 -5.81
C LEU A 150 -1.90 27.81 -6.00
N ALA A 151 -1.29 28.85 -5.41
CA ALA A 151 0.15 29.06 -5.48
C ALA A 151 0.94 27.94 -4.78
N ASP A 152 0.51 27.52 -3.59
CA ASP A 152 1.07 26.38 -2.85
C ASP A 152 0.91 25.09 -3.65
N PHE A 153 -0.22 24.89 -4.33
CA PHE A 153 -0.44 23.72 -5.18
C PHE A 153 0.51 23.67 -6.38
N SER A 154 0.68 24.80 -7.08
CA SER A 154 1.57 24.89 -8.24
C SER A 154 3.05 24.92 -7.86
N ASN A 155 3.39 25.49 -6.71
CA ASN A 155 4.76 25.58 -6.19
C ASN A 155 4.80 25.19 -4.70
N PRO A 156 4.78 23.88 -4.40
CA PRO A 156 4.70 23.40 -3.02
C PRO A 156 5.82 23.95 -2.12
N PRO A 157 5.48 24.46 -0.92
CA PRO A 157 6.48 24.87 0.06
C PRO A 157 7.45 23.73 0.35
N LYS A 158 8.76 24.00 0.21
CA LYS A 158 9.84 23.00 0.37
C LYS A 158 9.71 21.78 -0.57
N GLY A 159 8.97 21.91 -1.67
CA GLY A 159 8.67 20.80 -2.59
C GLY A 159 7.71 19.75 -2.04
N ASN A 160 7.03 20.02 -0.92
CA ASN A 160 6.17 19.03 -0.27
C ASN A 160 4.70 19.17 -0.71
N LEU A 161 4.38 18.61 -1.89
CA LEU A 161 3.01 18.60 -2.41
C LEU A 161 2.04 17.84 -1.48
N ALA A 162 2.52 16.83 -0.75
CA ALA A 162 1.70 16.06 0.17
C ALA A 162 1.09 16.93 1.27
N ASP A 163 1.85 17.87 1.84
CA ASP A 163 1.33 18.78 2.86
C ASP A 163 0.27 19.72 2.30
N VAL A 164 0.39 20.13 1.03
CA VAL A 164 -0.62 20.96 0.37
C VAL A 164 -1.94 20.19 0.26
N TYR A 165 -1.91 18.95 -0.23
CA TYR A 165 -3.10 18.11 -0.31
C TYR A 165 -3.74 17.90 1.07
N ARG A 166 -2.94 17.50 2.06
CA ARG A 166 -3.45 17.08 3.37
C ARG A 166 -3.95 18.28 4.20
N LEU A 167 -3.16 19.34 4.27
CA LEU A 167 -3.40 20.47 5.19
C LEU A 167 -4.15 21.63 4.54
N ARG A 168 -3.96 21.88 3.24
CA ARG A 168 -4.71 22.92 2.52
C ARG A 168 -5.99 22.37 1.91
N LEU A 169 -5.94 21.21 1.24
CA LEU A 169 -7.07 20.68 0.49
C LEU A 169 -7.93 19.67 1.28
N GLY A 170 -7.46 19.19 2.44
CA GLY A 170 -8.17 18.16 3.21
C GLY A 170 -8.33 16.85 2.43
N LEU A 171 -7.34 16.53 1.58
CA LEU A 171 -7.33 15.37 0.71
C LEU A 171 -6.18 14.43 1.06
N PRO A 172 -6.42 13.10 1.03
CA PRO A 172 -5.32 12.15 1.14
C PRO A 172 -4.38 12.31 -0.06
N TYR A 173 -3.09 12.06 0.16
CA TYR A 173 -2.10 12.10 -0.91
C TYR A 173 -1.02 11.05 -0.73
N ILE A 174 -0.65 10.46 -1.85
CA ILE A 174 0.54 9.64 -1.97
C ILE A 174 1.24 9.93 -3.29
N ALA A 175 2.56 10.09 -3.24
CA ALA A 175 3.35 10.27 -4.45
C ALA A 175 3.34 8.96 -5.26
N ALA A 176 3.32 9.08 -6.59
CA ALA A 176 3.23 7.92 -7.47
C ALA A 176 4.44 6.98 -7.32
N GLU A 177 5.61 7.52 -6.96
CA GLU A 177 6.84 6.77 -6.68
C GLU A 177 6.82 6.03 -5.34
N ASP A 178 5.97 6.43 -4.40
CA ASP A 178 5.89 5.85 -3.06
C ASP A 178 4.90 4.67 -2.98
N ARG A 179 4.25 4.33 -4.10
CA ARG A 179 3.27 3.24 -4.20
C ARG A 179 3.35 2.56 -5.56
N LEU A 180 3.22 1.24 -5.61
CA LEU A 180 3.02 0.57 -6.90
C LEU A 180 1.60 0.79 -7.41
N THR A 181 1.47 0.93 -8.72
CA THR A 181 0.19 0.94 -9.44
C THR A 181 -0.09 -0.42 -10.08
N GLU A 182 -1.36 -0.75 -10.27
CA GLU A 182 -1.75 -2.00 -10.94
C GLU A 182 -1.17 -2.06 -12.36
N ALA A 183 -1.11 -0.93 -13.07
CA ALA A 183 -0.52 -0.84 -14.40
C ALA A 183 0.97 -1.24 -14.41
N GLN A 184 1.74 -0.83 -13.41
CA GLN A 184 3.14 -1.25 -13.27
C GLN A 184 3.25 -2.76 -13.02
N VAL A 185 2.39 -3.33 -12.16
CA VAL A 185 2.40 -4.77 -11.88
C VAL A 185 1.98 -5.58 -13.11
N TYR A 186 0.88 -5.21 -13.76
CA TYR A 186 0.41 -5.89 -14.99
C TYR A 186 1.36 -5.68 -16.17
N GLY A 187 2.15 -4.61 -16.18
CA GLY A 187 3.23 -4.42 -17.15
C GLY A 187 4.31 -5.51 -17.08
N CYS A 188 4.42 -6.23 -15.96
CA CYS A 188 5.30 -7.39 -15.82
C CYS A 188 4.69 -8.69 -16.35
N CYS A 189 3.40 -8.74 -16.70
CA CYS A 189 2.74 -9.96 -17.15
C CYS A 189 3.31 -10.45 -18.49
N ASN A 190 3.56 -11.76 -18.58
CA ASN A 190 3.75 -12.45 -19.85
C ASN A 190 2.42 -13.02 -20.40
N ASN A 191 2.52 -13.76 -21.50
CA ASN A 191 1.37 -14.43 -22.13
C ASN A 191 1.09 -15.83 -21.52
N ASP A 192 2.01 -16.35 -20.72
CA ASP A 192 1.96 -17.69 -20.17
C ASP A 192 1.14 -17.74 -18.88
N GLY A 193 0.39 -18.82 -18.69
CA GLY A 193 -0.34 -19.04 -17.44
C GLY A 193 0.60 -19.40 -16.28
N MET A 194 0.03 -19.53 -15.08
CA MET A 194 0.76 -20.16 -13.97
C MET A 194 1.05 -21.61 -14.30
N TYR A 195 2.30 -22.02 -14.06
CA TYR A 195 2.74 -23.38 -14.36
C TYR A 195 2.11 -24.37 -13.35
N PRO A 196 1.90 -25.64 -13.75
CA PRO A 196 1.51 -26.70 -12.82
C PRO A 196 2.73 -27.30 -12.08
N SER A 197 3.92 -27.21 -12.67
CA SER A 197 5.21 -27.70 -12.16
C SER A 197 6.37 -26.98 -12.86
N HIS A 198 7.60 -27.13 -12.35
CA HIS A 198 8.80 -26.57 -12.99
C HIS A 198 10.03 -27.45 -12.69
N GLU A 199 10.94 -27.62 -13.66
CA GLU A 199 12.16 -28.43 -13.49
C GLU A 199 13.20 -27.81 -12.54
N GLY A 200 12.95 -26.59 -12.09
CA GLY A 200 13.83 -25.81 -11.21
C GLY A 200 15.18 -25.40 -11.84
N PRO A 201 16.14 -24.96 -10.99
CA PRO A 201 15.97 -24.74 -9.56
C PRO A 201 15.07 -23.52 -9.28
N CYS A 202 14.03 -23.69 -8.47
CA CYS A 202 13.11 -22.61 -8.10
C CYS A 202 13.42 -22.02 -6.71
N ALA A 203 13.05 -20.75 -6.55
CA ALA A 203 13.00 -20.04 -5.27
C ALA A 203 11.56 -19.90 -4.82
N MET A 204 11.33 -19.92 -3.52
CA MET A 204 10.01 -19.71 -2.94
C MET A 204 10.04 -18.66 -1.83
N GLY A 205 9.09 -17.74 -1.86
CA GLY A 205 8.79 -16.82 -0.77
C GLY A 205 7.43 -17.13 -0.16
N VAL A 206 7.35 -17.14 1.16
CA VAL A 206 6.11 -17.47 1.89
C VAL A 206 5.85 -16.44 2.99
N ASP A 207 4.73 -15.73 2.89
CA ASP A 207 4.21 -14.88 3.97
C ASP A 207 3.16 -15.67 4.78
N VAL A 208 3.38 -15.76 6.09
CA VAL A 208 2.64 -16.69 6.95
C VAL A 208 1.51 -15.96 7.67
N GLY A 209 0.28 -16.29 7.27
CA GLY A 209 -0.94 -15.94 8.00
C GLY A 209 -1.83 -17.17 8.24
N LYS A 210 -3.11 -16.91 8.52
CA LYS A 210 -4.15 -17.97 8.48
C LYS A 210 -4.10 -18.70 7.13
N ILE A 211 -4.03 -17.90 6.07
CA ILE A 211 -3.71 -18.32 4.71
C ILE A 211 -2.26 -17.92 4.45
N LYS A 212 -1.46 -18.84 3.90
CA LYS A 212 -0.08 -18.59 3.49
C LYS A 212 -0.04 -18.13 2.05
N HIS A 213 0.59 -16.99 1.81
CA HIS A 213 0.73 -16.42 0.47
C HIS A 213 2.09 -16.82 -0.08
N ILE A 214 2.09 -17.45 -1.25
CA ILE A 214 3.27 -18.12 -1.79
C ILE A 214 3.58 -17.56 -3.18
N VAL A 215 4.84 -17.22 -3.39
CA VAL A 215 5.41 -16.81 -4.67
C VAL A 215 6.56 -17.76 -5.00
N ILE A 216 6.48 -18.43 -6.15
CA ILE A 216 7.56 -19.30 -6.65
C ILE A 216 8.03 -18.76 -8.00
N GLY A 217 9.34 -18.69 -8.16
CA GLY A 217 9.96 -18.21 -9.39
C GLY A 217 11.33 -18.80 -9.63
N VAL A 218 11.91 -18.39 -10.75
CA VAL A 218 13.28 -18.75 -11.16
C VAL A 218 14.10 -17.51 -11.42
N LYS A 219 15.41 -17.66 -11.27
CA LYS A 219 16.38 -16.64 -11.64
C LYS A 219 16.81 -16.86 -13.10
N THR A 220 16.45 -15.93 -13.98
CA THR A 220 16.76 -16.01 -15.42
C THR A 220 17.99 -15.18 -15.80
N GLY A 221 18.39 -14.22 -14.96
CA GLY A 221 19.56 -13.37 -15.15
C GLY A 221 20.24 -12.99 -13.83
N ASN A 222 21.09 -11.95 -13.82
CA ASN A 222 21.71 -11.48 -12.58
C ASN A 222 20.68 -10.88 -11.62
N GLU A 223 19.78 -10.06 -12.16
CA GLU A 223 18.68 -9.39 -11.46
C GLU A 223 17.37 -9.51 -12.23
N GLN A 224 17.22 -10.62 -12.95
CA GLN A 224 16.03 -10.93 -13.74
C GLN A 224 15.39 -12.19 -13.16
N TYR A 225 14.09 -12.09 -12.89
CA TYR A 225 13.31 -13.11 -12.22
C TYR A 225 12.01 -13.36 -12.97
N THR A 226 11.61 -14.62 -13.05
CA THR A 226 10.34 -15.03 -13.61
C THR A 226 9.54 -15.77 -12.55
N ILE A 227 8.41 -15.19 -12.14
CA ILE A 227 7.45 -15.86 -11.26
C ILE A 227 6.70 -16.89 -12.10
N VAL A 228 6.71 -18.14 -11.64
CA VAL A 228 6.06 -19.28 -12.30
C VAL A 228 4.80 -19.72 -11.57
N LYS A 229 4.65 -19.37 -10.29
CA LYS A 229 3.48 -19.66 -9.48
C LYS A 229 3.20 -18.59 -8.44
N VAL A 230 1.93 -18.24 -8.30
CA VAL A 230 1.40 -17.44 -7.20
C VAL A 230 0.19 -18.19 -6.66
N VAL A 231 0.11 -18.42 -5.35
CA VAL A 231 -0.99 -19.19 -4.76
C VAL A 231 -1.18 -18.89 -3.28
N ARG A 232 -2.41 -19.04 -2.80
CA ARG A 232 -2.78 -19.08 -1.38
C ARG A 232 -3.07 -20.50 -0.93
N LEU A 233 -2.38 -20.95 0.12
CA LEU A 233 -2.58 -22.28 0.72
C LEU A 233 -2.78 -22.17 2.23
N SER A 234 -3.52 -23.09 2.83
CA SER A 234 -3.76 -23.09 4.28
C SER A 234 -2.89 -24.08 5.05
N ALA A 235 -2.66 -25.27 4.47
CA ALA A 235 -1.92 -26.38 5.08
C ALA A 235 -0.43 -26.35 4.72
N TRP A 236 0.42 -26.90 5.58
CA TRP A 236 1.87 -26.96 5.34
C TRP A 236 2.23 -28.09 4.38
N GLU A 237 1.46 -29.16 4.39
CA GLU A 237 1.57 -30.32 3.53
C GLU A 237 1.37 -29.93 2.05
N ASP A 238 0.41 -29.03 1.77
CA ASP A 238 0.22 -28.49 0.42
C ASP A 238 1.45 -27.70 -0.07
N ILE A 239 2.17 -27.05 0.85
CA ILE A 239 3.39 -26.28 0.54
C ILE A 239 4.54 -27.25 0.25
N HIS A 240 4.68 -28.33 1.02
CA HIS A 240 5.63 -29.40 0.76
C HIS A 240 5.45 -29.97 -0.67
N ASP A 241 4.23 -30.38 -1.00
CA ASP A 241 3.90 -30.95 -2.30
C ASP A 241 4.10 -29.95 -3.45
N LEU A 242 3.79 -28.68 -3.21
CA LEU A 242 4.05 -27.61 -4.17
C LEU A 242 5.56 -27.40 -4.37
N ALA A 243 6.34 -27.34 -3.29
CA ALA A 243 7.79 -27.14 -3.36
C ALA A 243 8.48 -28.29 -4.11
N GLY A 244 8.04 -29.53 -3.89
CA GLY A 244 8.49 -30.71 -4.63
C GLY A 244 8.19 -30.60 -6.13
N ARG A 245 6.94 -30.27 -6.50
CA ARG A 245 6.52 -30.12 -7.92
C ARG A 245 7.27 -29.03 -8.69
N PHE A 246 7.75 -28.01 -7.99
CA PHE A 246 8.49 -26.91 -8.59
C PHE A 246 10.01 -27.04 -8.43
N ASN A 247 10.49 -28.16 -7.86
CA ASN A 247 11.90 -28.37 -7.59
C ASN A 247 12.55 -27.16 -6.86
N VAL A 248 11.90 -26.71 -5.79
CA VAL A 248 12.37 -25.58 -4.97
C VAL A 248 13.67 -25.97 -4.27
N LYS A 249 14.69 -25.12 -4.41
CA LYS A 249 16.01 -25.34 -3.79
C LYS A 249 16.31 -24.40 -2.63
N SER A 250 15.66 -23.24 -2.62
CA SER A 250 15.82 -22.21 -1.59
C SER A 250 14.47 -21.55 -1.34
N ALA A 251 14.10 -21.42 -0.08
CA ALA A 251 12.91 -20.68 0.32
C ALA A 251 13.18 -19.73 1.47
N VAL A 252 12.41 -18.66 1.52
CA VAL A 252 12.36 -17.74 2.66
C VAL A 252 10.92 -17.63 3.15
N ILE A 253 10.74 -17.74 4.45
CA ILE A 253 9.42 -17.80 5.11
C ILE A 253 9.39 -16.77 6.23
N ASP A 254 8.29 -16.04 6.40
CA ASP A 254 8.12 -15.19 7.59
C ASP A 254 8.20 -16.02 8.88
N ILE A 255 8.98 -15.57 9.85
CA ILE A 255 9.13 -16.26 11.14
C ILE A 255 7.91 -16.05 12.04
N ARG A 256 7.11 -14.98 11.81
CA ARG A 256 5.92 -14.64 12.61
C ARG A 256 4.64 -14.84 11.79
N PRO A 257 3.47 -15.00 12.44
CA PRO A 257 3.25 -15.13 13.89
C PRO A 257 3.47 -16.56 14.43
N TYR A 258 3.53 -17.59 13.56
CA TYR A 258 3.54 -19.01 13.98
C TYR A 258 4.94 -19.62 14.04
N GLN A 259 5.81 -19.05 14.89
CA GLN A 259 7.23 -19.41 14.94
C GLN A 259 7.49 -20.93 15.08
N ASP A 260 6.75 -21.62 15.94
CA ASP A 260 6.99 -23.05 16.20
C ASP A 260 6.63 -23.91 14.98
N SER A 261 5.51 -23.64 14.34
CA SER A 261 5.08 -24.36 13.13
C SER A 261 6.05 -24.12 11.97
N VAL A 262 6.51 -22.87 11.80
CA VAL A 262 7.46 -22.49 10.76
C VAL A 262 8.83 -23.15 10.99
N ARG A 263 9.29 -23.23 12.25
CA ARG A 263 10.54 -23.92 12.61
C ARG A 263 10.44 -25.43 12.41
N LYS A 264 9.30 -26.04 12.73
CA LYS A 264 9.06 -27.46 12.47
C LYS A 264 9.16 -27.75 10.97
N PHE A 265 8.44 -26.97 10.16
CA PHE A 265 8.50 -27.07 8.70
C PHE A 265 9.93 -26.90 8.16
N GLN A 266 10.67 -25.91 8.66
CA GLN A 266 12.09 -25.71 8.29
C GLN A 266 12.98 -26.94 8.53
N LEU A 267 12.73 -27.72 9.59
CA LEU A 267 13.53 -28.90 9.92
C LEU A 267 13.13 -30.14 9.13
N GLU A 268 11.87 -30.23 8.69
CA GLU A 268 11.31 -31.38 7.98
C GLU A 268 11.55 -31.32 6.47
N GLU A 269 11.70 -30.13 5.90
CA GLU A 269 11.85 -29.95 4.46
C GLU A 269 13.26 -30.29 3.93
N PRO A 270 13.38 -30.91 2.75
CA PRO A 270 14.67 -31.35 2.19
C PRO A 270 15.45 -30.23 1.48
N TYR A 271 14.87 -29.04 1.35
CA TYR A 271 15.49 -27.88 0.69
C TYR A 271 15.82 -26.78 1.69
N ARG A 272 16.65 -25.82 1.27
CA ARG A 272 17.17 -24.80 2.18
C ARG A 272 16.10 -23.76 2.49
N ILE A 273 15.72 -23.66 3.76
CA ILE A 273 14.75 -22.67 4.24
C ILE A 273 15.45 -21.65 5.15
N PHE A 274 15.22 -20.36 4.90
CA PHE A 274 15.57 -19.30 5.83
C PHE A 274 14.31 -18.63 6.40
N LEU A 275 14.30 -18.38 7.70
CA LEU A 275 13.23 -17.65 8.37
C LEU A 275 13.59 -16.17 8.39
N CYS A 276 12.72 -15.34 7.83
CA CYS A 276 12.95 -13.90 7.76
C CYS A 276 12.50 -13.22 9.05
N GLU A 277 13.36 -12.37 9.61
CA GLU A 277 13.00 -11.45 10.69
C GLU A 277 13.23 -10.02 10.22
N TYR A 278 12.15 -9.25 10.13
CA TYR A 278 12.25 -7.84 9.77
C TYR A 278 12.82 -7.00 10.91
N SER A 279 13.80 -6.17 10.56
CA SER A 279 14.27 -5.07 11.37
C SER A 279 13.56 -3.78 10.94
N SER A 280 13.20 -2.95 11.92
CA SER A 280 12.75 -1.57 11.71
C SER A 280 13.88 -0.54 11.83
N ASN A 281 15.11 -0.99 12.09
CA ASN A 281 16.26 -0.10 12.23
C ASN A 281 16.90 0.16 10.86
N PRO A 282 16.93 1.42 10.36
CA PRO A 282 17.50 1.74 9.06
C PRO A 282 19.01 1.52 8.96
N ALA A 283 19.73 1.47 10.09
CA ALA A 283 21.15 1.14 10.12
C ALA A 283 21.41 -0.37 9.95
N TYR A 284 20.37 -1.20 9.97
CA TYR A 284 20.52 -2.64 9.88
C TYR A 284 20.84 -3.05 8.43
N THR A 285 21.94 -3.78 8.25
CA THR A 285 22.28 -4.39 6.98
C THR A 285 21.81 -5.84 6.95
N ARG A 286 21.48 -6.35 5.76
CA ARG A 286 21.02 -7.74 5.56
C ARG A 286 22.05 -8.73 6.13
N MET A 287 21.63 -9.54 7.11
CA MET A 287 22.47 -10.54 7.77
C MET A 287 21.90 -11.95 7.60
N TRP A 288 22.79 -12.91 7.34
CA TRP A 288 22.43 -14.31 7.14
C TRP A 288 23.06 -15.20 8.21
N ASP A 289 22.23 -15.85 9.01
CA ASP A 289 22.64 -16.97 9.86
C ASP A 289 22.37 -18.27 9.12
N THR A 290 23.40 -18.77 8.45
CA THR A 290 23.30 -20.00 7.65
C THR A 290 23.17 -21.26 8.49
N LYS A 291 23.60 -21.22 9.77
CA LYS A 291 23.52 -22.36 10.69
C LYS A 291 22.11 -22.52 11.24
N ARG A 292 21.48 -21.41 11.63
CA ARG A 292 20.10 -21.41 12.13
C ARG A 292 19.05 -21.27 11.03
N GLY A 293 19.47 -21.01 9.80
CA GLY A 293 18.58 -20.71 8.69
C GLY A 293 17.73 -19.48 8.99
N ILE A 294 18.35 -18.37 9.38
CA ILE A 294 17.66 -17.09 9.64
C ILE A 294 18.24 -16.03 8.71
N VAL A 295 17.38 -15.20 8.15
CA VAL A 295 17.75 -13.97 7.47
C VAL A 295 17.14 -12.80 8.20
N LYS A 296 17.94 -11.80 8.53
CA LYS A 296 17.46 -10.54 9.11
C LYS A 296 17.69 -9.45 8.10
N ASP A 297 16.68 -8.61 7.87
CA ASP A 297 16.78 -7.55 6.88
C ASP A 297 16.00 -6.30 7.28
N TYR A 298 16.44 -5.14 6.81
CA TYR A 298 15.70 -3.90 6.99
C TYR A 298 14.51 -3.87 6.03
N ARG A 299 13.31 -3.85 6.60
CA ARG A 299 12.04 -3.98 5.85
C ARG A 299 11.92 -2.96 4.72
N THR A 300 12.16 -1.67 5.00
CA THR A 300 12.01 -0.61 4.00
C THR A 300 12.97 -0.79 2.83
N ALA A 301 14.23 -1.17 3.09
CA ALA A 301 15.20 -1.39 2.01
C ALA A 301 14.80 -2.55 1.11
N LEU A 302 14.31 -3.66 1.68
CA LEU A 302 13.85 -4.80 0.89
C LEU A 302 12.58 -4.46 0.06
N PHE A 303 11.68 -3.63 0.61
CA PHE A 303 10.57 -3.10 -0.18
C PHE A 303 11.03 -2.21 -1.32
N ASP A 304 12.05 -1.36 -1.11
CA ASP A 304 12.62 -0.53 -2.17
C ASP A 304 13.28 -1.40 -3.26
N GLU A 305 13.93 -2.51 -2.89
CA GLU A 305 14.49 -3.49 -3.83
C GLU A 305 13.40 -4.13 -4.70
N THR A 306 12.31 -4.64 -4.10
CA THR A 306 11.22 -5.24 -4.88
C THR A 306 10.36 -4.21 -5.59
N HIS A 307 10.31 -2.95 -5.12
CA HIS A 307 9.70 -1.85 -5.88
C HIS A 307 10.46 -1.65 -7.19
N ARG A 308 11.79 -1.48 -7.11
CA ARG A 308 12.68 -1.34 -8.27
C ARG A 308 12.54 -2.50 -9.24
N MET A 309 12.48 -3.72 -8.72
CA MET A 309 12.32 -4.94 -9.49
C MET A 309 11.02 -4.96 -10.33
N VAL A 310 9.92 -4.38 -9.81
CA VAL A 310 8.63 -4.31 -10.53
C VAL A 310 8.65 -3.17 -11.55
N VAL A 311 9.12 -1.98 -11.18
CA VAL A 311 9.03 -0.79 -12.06
C VAL A 311 10.08 -0.77 -13.17
N THR A 312 11.19 -1.53 -13.02
CA THR A 312 12.25 -1.57 -14.03
C THR A 312 11.94 -2.63 -15.09
N PRO A 313 11.78 -2.24 -16.37
CA PRO A 313 11.44 -3.17 -17.43
C PRO A 313 12.44 -4.34 -17.53
N GLY A 314 11.92 -5.56 -17.60
CA GLY A 314 12.72 -6.78 -17.79
C GLY A 314 13.37 -7.35 -16.53
N MET A 315 13.23 -6.73 -15.35
CA MET A 315 13.70 -7.32 -14.08
C MET A 315 12.72 -8.36 -13.51
N LEU A 316 11.43 -8.16 -13.69
CA LEU A 316 10.40 -9.09 -13.27
C LEU A 316 9.50 -9.51 -14.42
N THR A 317 9.24 -10.80 -14.51
CA THR A 317 8.18 -11.36 -15.35
C THR A 317 7.22 -12.13 -14.45
N ILE A 318 5.92 -11.85 -14.57
CA ILE A 318 4.86 -12.54 -13.83
C ILE A 318 3.92 -13.25 -14.80
N PRO A 319 3.17 -14.27 -14.34
CA PRO A 319 2.20 -14.96 -15.19
C PRO A 319 1.12 -14.03 -15.73
N ARG A 320 0.47 -14.45 -16.82
CA ARG A 320 -0.71 -13.80 -17.40
C ARG A 320 -1.77 -13.54 -16.33
N VAL A 321 -2.47 -12.42 -16.51
CA VAL A 321 -3.61 -12.02 -15.68
C VAL A 321 -4.59 -13.19 -15.49
N SER A 322 -4.85 -13.48 -14.22
CA SER A 322 -5.78 -14.49 -13.72
C SER A 322 -6.38 -13.99 -12.40
N PRO A 323 -7.44 -14.61 -11.85
CA PRO A 323 -8.02 -14.17 -10.59
C PRO A 323 -6.99 -14.03 -9.45
N GLU A 324 -6.04 -14.97 -9.34
CA GLU A 324 -4.99 -14.91 -8.32
C GLU A 324 -3.97 -13.81 -8.60
N ILE A 325 -3.63 -13.56 -9.87
CA ILE A 325 -2.71 -12.47 -10.25
C ILE A 325 -3.35 -11.08 -10.04
N LYS A 326 -4.69 -10.96 -10.17
CA LYS A 326 -5.40 -9.72 -9.80
C LYS A 326 -5.30 -9.47 -8.29
N GLU A 327 -5.49 -10.50 -7.47
CA GLU A 327 -5.32 -10.36 -6.01
C GLU A 327 -3.86 -10.07 -5.64
N PHE A 328 -2.90 -10.70 -6.32
CA PHE A 328 -1.48 -10.38 -6.20
C PHE A 328 -1.21 -8.90 -6.51
N ALA A 329 -1.70 -8.40 -7.64
CA ALA A 329 -1.53 -6.99 -8.02
C ALA A 329 -2.16 -6.04 -7.00
N ARG A 330 -3.37 -6.34 -6.52
CA ARG A 330 -4.04 -5.56 -5.48
C ARG A 330 -3.18 -5.45 -4.21
N GLN A 331 -2.72 -6.58 -3.66
CA GLN A 331 -1.90 -6.60 -2.45
C GLN A 331 -0.49 -5.98 -2.66
N MET A 332 0.06 -6.07 -3.87
CA MET A 332 1.31 -5.40 -4.23
C MET A 332 1.18 -3.87 -4.20
N CYS A 333 -0.01 -3.36 -4.53
CA CYS A 333 -0.36 -1.95 -4.52
C CYS A 333 -0.84 -1.45 -3.15
N ASP A 334 -1.19 -2.32 -2.20
CA ASP A 334 -1.64 -1.91 -0.86
C ASP A 334 -0.50 -1.35 0.01
N ALA A 335 0.75 -1.69 -0.33
CA ALA A 335 1.92 -1.16 0.37
C ALA A 335 2.32 0.21 -0.16
N TYR A 336 2.61 1.13 0.75
CA TYR A 336 3.03 2.48 0.45
C TYR A 336 4.12 2.98 1.39
N LYS A 337 4.99 3.85 0.88
CA LYS A 337 6.08 4.49 1.61
C LYS A 337 5.62 5.83 2.20
N LEU A 338 5.92 6.04 3.48
CA LEU A 338 5.67 7.32 4.15
C LEU A 338 6.88 7.75 4.96
N LEU A 339 7.06 9.07 5.05
CA LEU A 339 7.96 9.69 6.00
C LEU A 339 7.29 9.73 7.37
N VAL A 340 7.84 8.98 8.32
CA VAL A 340 7.36 8.90 9.71
C VAL A 340 8.37 9.62 10.60
N THR A 341 7.88 10.47 11.49
CA THR A 341 8.72 11.08 12.54
C THR A 341 8.74 10.15 13.74
N ASN A 342 9.93 9.85 14.25
CA ASN A 342 10.10 9.11 15.49
C ASN A 342 9.82 10.04 16.68
N ASP A 343 8.74 9.80 17.41
CA ASP A 343 8.29 10.66 18.50
C ASP A 343 9.32 10.84 19.62
N ARG A 344 10.23 9.86 19.81
CA ARG A 344 11.25 9.91 20.86
C ARG A 344 12.50 10.68 20.45
N THR A 345 12.88 10.60 19.18
CA THR A 345 14.15 11.18 18.69
C THR A 345 13.95 12.40 17.80
N GLY A 346 12.73 12.66 17.33
CA GLY A 346 12.43 13.65 16.30
C GLY A 346 12.98 13.30 14.92
N ALA A 347 13.62 12.14 14.75
CA ALA A 347 14.21 11.73 13.49
C ALA A 347 13.13 11.34 12.47
N LYS A 348 13.27 11.81 11.23
CA LYS A 348 12.36 11.44 10.13
C LYS A 348 12.91 10.23 9.39
N GLU A 349 12.11 9.19 9.26
CA GLU A 349 12.48 7.91 8.64
C GLU A 349 11.40 7.46 7.65
N TYR A 350 11.81 6.97 6.48
CA TYR A 350 10.87 6.36 5.55
C TYR A 350 10.52 4.94 6.00
N ARG A 351 9.23 4.62 5.99
CA ARG A 351 8.70 3.28 6.31
C ARG A 351 7.60 2.90 5.35
N TYR A 352 7.55 1.62 5.00
CA TYR A 352 6.39 1.06 4.31
C TYR A 352 5.29 0.69 5.30
N LYS A 353 4.05 1.01 4.95
CA LYS A 353 2.82 0.60 5.63
C LYS A 353 1.87 0.01 4.59
N GLY A 354 0.97 -0.86 5.02
CA GLY A 354 -0.09 -1.45 4.20
C GLY A 354 -0.94 -2.39 5.04
N GLU A 355 -2.24 -2.47 4.76
CA GLU A 355 -3.16 -3.30 5.55
C GLU A 355 -3.15 -4.76 5.10
N ASN A 356 -3.02 -5.01 3.78
CA ASN A 356 -3.07 -6.34 3.20
C ASN A 356 -1.94 -6.52 2.17
N GLU A 357 -0.73 -6.70 2.68
CA GLU A 357 0.50 -6.74 1.89
C GLU A 357 1.18 -8.12 1.86
N HIS A 358 0.40 -9.20 2.07
CA HIS A 358 0.95 -10.55 2.19
C HIS A 358 1.71 -11.00 0.95
N TYR A 359 1.18 -10.77 -0.25
CA TYR A 359 1.90 -11.07 -1.49
C TYR A 359 3.11 -10.18 -1.73
N ARG A 360 3.08 -8.93 -1.24
CA ARG A 360 4.21 -8.02 -1.30
C ARG A 360 5.36 -8.52 -0.43
N ASN A 361 5.06 -9.02 0.78
CA ASN A 361 6.03 -9.71 1.63
C ASN A 361 6.49 -11.04 1.01
N ALA A 362 5.59 -11.86 0.47
CA ALA A 362 5.95 -13.11 -0.20
C ALA A 362 6.92 -12.86 -1.36
N LEU A 363 6.75 -11.77 -2.12
CA LEU A 363 7.69 -11.38 -3.17
C LEU A 363 9.06 -10.96 -2.60
N ASN A 364 9.09 -10.23 -1.49
CA ASN A 364 10.34 -9.91 -0.79
C ASN A 364 11.10 -11.16 -0.36
N TYR A 365 10.39 -12.12 0.23
CA TYR A 365 10.97 -13.39 0.63
C TYR A 365 11.44 -14.19 -0.58
N PHE A 366 10.69 -14.19 -1.68
CA PHE A 366 11.12 -14.78 -2.93
C PHE A 366 12.42 -14.15 -3.43
N LEU A 367 12.54 -12.82 -3.43
CA LEU A 367 13.76 -12.12 -3.81
C LEU A 367 14.93 -12.54 -2.92
N LEU A 368 14.75 -12.60 -1.60
CA LEU A 368 15.78 -13.10 -0.68
C LEU A 368 16.19 -14.54 -1.01
N ALA A 369 15.21 -15.42 -1.27
CA ALA A 369 15.44 -16.83 -1.62
C ALA A 369 16.21 -16.99 -2.93
N ALA A 370 15.94 -16.13 -3.92
CA ALA A 370 16.53 -16.14 -5.25
C ALA A 370 17.87 -15.35 -5.33
N SER A 371 18.11 -14.44 -4.39
CA SER A 371 19.30 -13.59 -4.36
C SER A 371 20.58 -14.36 -4.03
N GLY A 372 21.73 -13.84 -4.49
CA GLY A 372 23.05 -14.43 -4.30
C GLY A 372 23.31 -15.68 -5.15
N CYS A 373 24.19 -16.56 -4.66
CA CYS A 373 24.51 -17.84 -5.28
C CYS A 373 23.57 -18.98 -4.82
N ARG A 374 22.41 -18.66 -4.23
CA ARG A 374 21.51 -19.65 -3.61
C ARG A 374 20.77 -20.50 -4.64
N ILE A 375 20.57 -19.97 -5.84
CA ILE A 375 19.91 -20.64 -6.95
C ILE A 375 20.70 -20.39 -8.22
N GLY A 376 20.97 -21.45 -8.98
CA GLY A 376 21.61 -21.36 -10.30
C GLY A 376 20.68 -20.70 -11.32
N ARG A 377 21.26 -20.04 -12.33
CA ARG A 377 20.45 -19.45 -13.40
C ARG A 377 19.81 -20.55 -14.25
N VAL A 378 18.52 -20.41 -14.55
CA VAL A 378 17.88 -21.24 -15.57
C VAL A 378 18.21 -20.61 -16.92
N GLY A 379 18.98 -21.30 -17.76
CA GLY A 379 19.20 -20.87 -19.13
C GLY A 379 17.89 -20.89 -19.90
N SER A 380 17.62 -19.86 -20.71
CA SER A 380 16.51 -19.89 -21.66
C SER A 380 16.66 -21.12 -22.54
N THR A 381 15.75 -22.09 -22.40
CA THR A 381 15.56 -23.17 -23.36
C THR A 381 15.01 -22.55 -24.65
N LYS A 382 15.87 -21.90 -25.44
CA LYS A 382 15.67 -21.96 -26.89
C LYS A 382 15.82 -23.42 -27.25
N ASN A 383 14.72 -24.05 -27.68
CA ASN A 383 14.74 -25.39 -28.27
C ASN A 383 15.92 -25.45 -29.24
N ARG A 384 16.98 -26.15 -28.84
CA ARG A 384 18.13 -26.38 -29.70
C ARG A 384 17.64 -27.38 -30.73
N GLN A 385 17.29 -26.88 -31.92
CA GLN A 385 16.90 -27.71 -33.07
C GLN A 385 17.98 -28.79 -33.23
N LYS A 386 17.63 -30.04 -32.94
CA LYS A 386 18.53 -31.21 -33.01
C LYS A 386 18.48 -31.88 -34.39
N VAL A 387 18.25 -31.12 -35.44
CA VAL A 387 18.32 -31.62 -36.82
C VAL A 387 19.02 -30.55 -37.64
N ALA A 388 20.22 -30.88 -38.11
CA ALA A 388 20.80 -30.19 -39.25
C ALA A 388 20.12 -30.77 -40.48
N ASP A 389 19.33 -29.97 -41.18
CA ASP A 389 18.85 -30.30 -42.51
C ASP A 389 20.04 -30.15 -43.46
N ASN A 390 20.70 -31.26 -43.74
CA ASN A 390 21.78 -31.34 -44.72
C ASN A 390 21.18 -31.90 -46.02
N ASP A 391 20.36 -31.10 -46.68
CA ASP A 391 20.03 -31.33 -48.09
C ASP A 391 21.18 -30.77 -48.95
N TYR A 392 22.27 -31.53 -48.99
CA TYR A 392 23.15 -31.54 -50.15
C TYR A 392 22.55 -32.51 -51.17
N GLU A 393 21.69 -32.00 -52.06
CA GLU A 393 21.43 -32.69 -53.32
C GLU A 393 22.72 -32.69 -54.15
N ARG A 394 23.31 -33.87 -54.30
CA ARG A 394 24.14 -34.19 -55.46
C ARG A 394 23.22 -34.56 -56.61
N VAL A 395 23.06 -33.66 -57.57
CA VAL A 395 23.05 -33.98 -59.02
C VAL A 395 23.77 -32.87 -59.76
#